data_AF-X1NK65-F1
#
_entry.id   AF-X1NK65-F1
#
_cell.length_a   1.000
_cell.length_b   1.000
_cell.length_c   1.000
_cell.angle_alpha   90.00
_cell.angle_beta   90.00
_cell.angle_gamma   90.00
#
_symmetry.space_group_name_H-M   'P 1'
#
loop_
_entity.id
_entity.type
_entity.pdbx_description
1 polymer ?
#
loop_
_entity_poly.entity_id
_entity_poly.type
_entity_poly.pdbx_seq_one_letter_code
_entity_poly.pdbx_strand_id
1 'polypeptide(L)'
;VQERSIACIEVTQDETLDRFDELLPSANAVIDALFGTGKSRPLRGIFLPALSRVNRTKKRQPHLRIIALDLPSGLNADTGAVDPACLYADNTIALGFPKPGLFNSPGAKRVGKITVADIGIPASLAEQVTKELINEQHVKLLLPQRPLEANKGSFGRVLVVAGSINYIGAAYLACSGALRVGAGLVTLATVTSLQPILASKLTEVTYLPLPQSHPGIVSPAAAKLIHQELDHYNVLLLGCGLGQNQSAIRFIKSTLFRLKPVSLPLVLDADALNTLAQTPNW
;
A
#
# COMPACT_ATOMS: atom_id res chain seq x y z
N VAL A 1 16.52 16.28 -33.97
CA VAL A 1 15.99 15.20 -34.85
C VAL A 1 16.50 15.37 -36.27
N GLN A 2 16.35 16.56 -36.88
CA GLN A 2 16.93 16.86 -38.20
C GLN A 2 18.46 16.75 -38.26
N GLU A 3 19.17 17.11 -37.18
CA GLU A 3 20.64 16.99 -37.11
C GLU A 3 21.18 15.54 -37.03
N ARG A 4 20.31 14.54 -36.83
CA ARG A 4 20.71 13.13 -36.69
C ARG A 4 20.20 12.22 -37.81
N SER A 5 19.70 12.79 -38.92
CA SER A 5 19.17 12.06 -40.07
C SER A 5 18.09 11.02 -39.70
N ILE A 6 17.32 11.27 -38.64
CA ILE A 6 16.21 10.41 -38.24
C ILE A 6 15.03 10.71 -39.15
N ALA A 7 14.51 9.69 -39.84
CA ALA A 7 13.31 9.81 -40.65
C ALA A 7 12.15 10.30 -39.77
N CYS A 8 11.55 11.43 -40.16
CA CYS A 8 10.43 12.04 -39.46
C CYS A 8 9.22 12.04 -40.39
N ILE A 9 8.09 11.56 -39.89
CA ILE A 9 6.81 11.62 -40.58
C ILE A 9 5.95 12.59 -39.78
N GLU A 10 5.58 13.69 -40.42
CA GLU A 10 4.60 14.61 -39.87
C GLU A 10 3.19 14.08 -40.10
N VAL A 11 2.33 14.17 -39.09
CA VAL A 11 0.94 13.69 -39.17
C VAL A 11 0.16 14.37 -40.29
N THR A 12 0.46 15.63 -40.61
CA THR A 12 -0.13 16.37 -41.74
C THR A 12 0.17 15.74 -43.10
N GLN A 13 1.14 14.83 -43.17
CA GLN A 13 1.54 14.10 -44.38
C GLN A 13 1.13 12.62 -44.32
N ASP A 14 0.49 12.15 -43.24
CA ASP A 14 0.09 10.76 -43.00
C ASP A 14 -1.20 10.69 -42.15
N GLU A 15 -2.24 11.44 -42.56
CA GLU A 15 -3.49 11.55 -41.80
C GLU A 15 -4.24 10.21 -41.64
N THR A 16 -4.01 9.27 -42.57
CA THR A 16 -4.56 7.90 -42.54
C THR A 16 -3.70 6.93 -41.72
N LEU A 17 -2.46 7.31 -41.37
CA LEU A 17 -1.43 6.51 -40.69
C LEU A 17 -0.94 5.31 -41.51
N ASP A 18 -0.92 5.43 -42.84
CA ASP A 18 -0.49 4.35 -43.74
C ASP A 18 1.02 4.13 -43.63
N ARG A 19 1.82 5.20 -43.61
CA ARG A 19 3.27 5.07 -43.42
C ARG A 19 3.60 4.55 -42.02
N PHE A 20 2.83 4.96 -41.01
CA PHE A 20 2.95 4.39 -39.67
C PHE A 20 2.68 2.88 -39.65
N ASP A 21 1.66 2.40 -40.38
CA ASP A 21 1.32 0.98 -40.50
C ASP A 21 2.40 0.17 -41.26
N GLU A 22 3.12 0.79 -42.21
CA GLU A 22 4.27 0.16 -42.90
C GLU A 22 5.48 -0.02 -41.96
N LEU A 23 5.77 0.97 -41.12
CA LEU A 23 6.96 0.98 -40.27
C LEU A 23 6.80 0.15 -38.98
N LEU A 24 5.64 0.25 -38.34
CA LEU A 24 5.40 -0.31 -37.01
C LEU A 24 5.69 -1.82 -36.88
N PRO A 25 5.38 -2.69 -37.87
CA PRO A 25 5.68 -4.13 -37.79
C PRO A 25 7.17 -4.48 -37.75
N SER A 26 8.04 -3.57 -38.23
CA SER A 26 9.49 -3.74 -38.24
C SER A 26 10.19 -3.18 -37.00
N ALA A 27 9.46 -2.46 -36.15
CA ALA A 27 10.02 -1.80 -34.98
C ALA A 27 10.36 -2.82 -33.87
N ASN A 28 11.47 -2.59 -33.18
CA ASN A 28 11.78 -3.33 -31.94
C ASN A 28 11.30 -2.61 -30.69
N ALA A 29 11.06 -1.30 -30.78
CA ALA A 29 10.53 -0.48 -29.70
C ALA A 29 9.63 0.66 -30.22
N VAL A 30 8.63 1.02 -29.42
CA VAL A 30 7.80 2.22 -29.55
C VAL A 30 8.05 3.09 -28.33
N ILE A 31 8.39 4.36 -28.59
CA ILE A 31 8.51 5.38 -27.54
C ILE A 31 7.21 6.18 -27.53
N ASP A 32 6.43 6.03 -26.48
CA ASP A 32 5.24 6.84 -26.22
C ASP A 32 5.66 8.15 -25.54
N ALA A 33 5.72 9.21 -26.34
CA ALA A 33 6.00 10.57 -25.90
C ALA A 33 4.91 11.55 -26.39
N LEU A 34 3.66 11.08 -26.53
CA LEU A 34 2.56 11.92 -27.04
C LEU A 34 2.05 12.89 -25.97
N PHE A 35 1.85 12.40 -24.74
CA PHE A 35 1.27 13.20 -23.66
C PHE A 35 1.94 12.93 -22.31
N GLY A 36 2.29 14.01 -21.60
CA GLY A 36 2.75 13.99 -20.21
C GLY A 36 1.65 14.37 -19.22
N THR A 37 1.94 15.30 -18.31
CA THR A 37 1.06 15.71 -17.18
C THR A 37 -0.22 16.47 -17.56
N GLY A 38 -0.43 16.80 -18.84
CA GLY A 38 -1.61 17.51 -19.33
C GLY A 38 -2.92 16.71 -19.21
N LYS A 39 -4.07 17.39 -19.33
CA LYS A 39 -5.39 16.74 -19.40
C LYS A 39 -5.55 16.04 -20.76
N SER A 40 -5.18 14.77 -20.83
CA SER A 40 -5.09 14.01 -22.10
C SER A 40 -6.26 13.05 -22.35
N ARG A 41 -7.42 13.29 -21.72
CA ARG A 41 -8.55 12.35 -21.74
C ARG A 41 -9.90 13.05 -21.96
N PRO A 42 -10.83 12.42 -22.71
CA PRO A 42 -10.61 11.22 -23.51
C PRO A 42 -9.64 11.49 -24.67
N LEU A 43 -8.85 10.50 -25.06
CA LEU A 43 -7.99 10.58 -26.24
C LEU A 43 -8.88 10.71 -27.50
N ARG A 44 -8.53 11.63 -28.40
CA ARG A 44 -9.31 11.96 -29.60
C ARG A 44 -8.44 12.14 -30.83
N GLY A 45 -9.08 12.22 -31.99
CA GLY A 45 -8.42 12.45 -33.26
C GLY A 45 -7.43 11.35 -33.59
N ILE A 46 -6.33 11.72 -34.24
CA ILE A 46 -5.30 10.81 -34.78
C ILE A 46 -4.60 9.94 -33.71
N PHE A 47 -4.56 10.39 -32.45
CA PHE A 47 -3.86 9.67 -31.38
C PHE A 47 -4.54 8.36 -31.00
N LEU A 48 -5.88 8.35 -30.99
CA LEU A 48 -6.67 7.17 -30.65
C LEU A 48 -6.41 5.97 -31.59
N PRO A 49 -6.48 6.11 -32.93
CA PRO A 49 -6.16 5.03 -33.85
C PRO A 49 -4.67 4.68 -33.86
N ALA A 50 -3.75 5.65 -33.67
CA ALA A 50 -2.32 5.36 -33.56
C ALA A 50 -2.00 4.43 -32.38
N LEU A 51 -2.48 4.77 -31.18
CA LEU A 51 -2.28 3.94 -29.98
C LEU A 51 -2.99 2.57 -30.12
N SER A 52 -4.15 2.54 -30.76
CA SER A 52 -4.87 1.30 -31.06
C SER A 52 -4.10 0.37 -32.01
N ARG A 53 -3.35 0.92 -32.98
CA ARG A 53 -2.44 0.18 -33.87
C ARG A 53 -1.26 -0.39 -33.09
N VAL A 54 -0.58 0.43 -32.27
CA VAL A 54 0.51 -0.03 -31.39
C VAL A 54 0.06 -1.18 -30.50
N ASN A 55 -1.10 -1.06 -29.86
CA ASN A 55 -1.63 -2.11 -28.98
C ASN A 55 -1.91 -3.42 -29.75
N ARG A 56 -2.45 -3.34 -30.98
CA ARG A 56 -2.64 -4.52 -31.83
C ARG A 56 -1.31 -5.16 -32.23
N THR A 57 -0.31 -4.35 -32.60
CA THR A 57 1.01 -4.87 -32.97
C THR A 57 1.68 -5.53 -31.78
N LYS A 58 1.69 -4.92 -30.58
CA LYS A 58 2.23 -5.53 -29.35
C LYS A 58 1.59 -6.88 -29.03
N LYS A 59 0.28 -7.05 -29.25
CA LYS A 59 -0.41 -8.35 -29.08
C LYS A 59 0.09 -9.41 -30.07
N ARG A 60 0.42 -9.03 -31.31
CA ARG A 60 0.96 -9.94 -32.33
C ARG A 60 2.46 -10.17 -32.18
N GLN A 61 3.18 -9.19 -31.62
CA GLN A 61 4.63 -9.17 -31.46
C GLN A 61 4.98 -8.87 -30.00
N PRO A 62 4.96 -9.88 -29.11
CA PRO A 62 5.20 -9.66 -27.67
C PRO A 62 6.58 -9.04 -27.36
N HIS A 63 7.56 -9.22 -28.26
CA HIS A 63 8.92 -8.69 -28.14
C HIS A 63 9.01 -7.18 -28.38
N LEU A 64 8.02 -6.55 -29.05
CA LEU A 64 7.99 -5.10 -29.28
C LEU A 64 7.98 -4.37 -27.93
N ARG A 65 9.01 -3.58 -27.62
CA ARG A 65 9.06 -2.84 -26.35
C ARG A 65 8.26 -1.55 -26.42
N ILE A 66 7.41 -1.29 -25.43
CA ILE A 66 6.73 0.01 -25.30
C ILE A 66 7.38 0.77 -24.14
N ILE A 67 7.93 1.94 -24.44
CA ILE A 67 8.60 2.80 -23.45
C ILE A 67 7.82 4.10 -23.38
N ALA A 68 7.23 4.41 -22.23
CA ALA A 68 6.57 5.70 -22.01
C ALA A 68 7.55 6.73 -21.47
N LEU A 69 7.50 7.95 -22.01
CA LEU A 69 8.25 9.09 -21.50
C LEU A 69 7.33 9.92 -20.60
N ASP A 70 7.79 10.15 -19.37
CA ASP A 70 7.08 10.75 -18.25
C ASP A 70 5.89 9.93 -17.74
N LEU A 71 4.89 9.70 -18.59
CA LEU A 71 3.62 9.02 -18.30
C LEU A 71 3.16 8.24 -19.55
N PRO A 72 2.56 7.05 -19.43
CA PRO A 72 1.83 6.45 -20.54
C PRO A 72 0.71 7.39 -21.02
N SER A 73 0.64 7.63 -22.33
CA SER A 73 -0.35 8.52 -22.92
C SER A 73 -1.76 8.06 -22.62
N GLY A 74 -2.57 8.96 -22.06
CA GLY A 74 -3.93 8.68 -21.59
C GLY A 74 -4.00 8.26 -20.12
N LEU A 75 -2.89 8.22 -19.38
CA LEU A 75 -2.87 8.10 -17.92
C LEU A 75 -2.93 9.48 -17.25
N ASN A 76 -3.72 9.62 -16.19
CA ASN A 76 -3.74 10.84 -15.39
C ASN A 76 -2.67 10.83 -14.31
N ALA A 77 -1.82 11.87 -14.34
CA ALA A 77 -0.70 12.06 -13.45
C ALA A 77 -1.05 12.02 -11.96
N ASP A 78 -2.25 12.47 -11.55
CA ASP A 78 -2.61 12.60 -10.13
C ASP A 78 -3.39 11.39 -9.60
N THR A 79 -4.37 10.95 -10.38
CA THR A 79 -5.37 9.98 -9.92
C THR A 79 -5.07 8.55 -10.36
N GLY A 80 -4.26 8.36 -11.40
CA GLY A 80 -4.03 7.04 -12.00
C GLY A 80 -5.22 6.52 -12.81
N ALA A 81 -6.27 7.32 -13.03
CA ALA A 81 -7.32 6.95 -13.96
C ALA A 81 -6.78 6.93 -15.41
N VAL A 82 -7.28 6.02 -16.23
CA VAL A 82 -6.73 5.72 -17.57
C VAL A 82 -7.79 5.81 -18.65
N ASP A 83 -7.41 6.33 -19.82
CA ASP A 83 -8.16 6.12 -21.05
C ASP A 83 -8.10 4.63 -21.48
N PRO A 84 -9.18 4.05 -22.03
CA PRO A 84 -9.14 2.69 -22.56
C PRO A 84 -8.02 2.43 -23.58
N ALA A 85 -7.64 3.45 -24.35
CA ALA A 85 -6.58 3.37 -25.36
C ALA A 85 -5.16 3.55 -24.80
N CYS A 86 -5.02 3.87 -23.50
CA CYS A 86 -3.72 3.95 -22.83
C CYS A 86 -2.96 2.62 -22.99
N LEU A 87 -1.72 2.70 -23.47
CA LEU A 87 -0.89 1.52 -23.69
C LEU A 87 -0.48 0.87 -22.37
N TYR A 88 -0.10 -0.40 -22.45
CA TYR A 88 0.68 -1.07 -21.40
C TYR A 88 2.16 -0.90 -21.75
N ALA A 89 2.84 0.00 -21.08
CA ALA A 89 4.27 0.17 -21.23
C ALA A 89 5.03 -0.99 -20.57
N ASP A 90 6.13 -1.42 -21.20
CA ASP A 90 7.13 -2.30 -20.58
C ASP A 90 7.97 -1.50 -19.56
N ASN A 91 8.25 -0.23 -19.86
CA ASN A 91 8.98 0.69 -18.99
C ASN A 91 8.45 2.12 -19.11
N THR A 92 8.38 2.86 -18.00
CA THR A 92 8.06 4.30 -17.97
C THR A 92 9.24 5.06 -17.40
N ILE A 93 9.72 6.06 -18.14
CA ILE A 93 10.80 6.95 -17.70
C ILE A 93 10.16 8.23 -17.14
N ALA A 94 9.89 8.26 -15.85
CA ALA A 94 9.34 9.42 -15.16
C ALA A 94 10.39 10.54 -15.11
N LEU A 95 10.01 11.77 -15.49
CA LEU A 95 10.96 12.89 -15.55
C LEU A 95 10.93 13.71 -14.26
N GLY A 96 12.08 13.90 -13.63
CA GLY A 96 12.21 14.59 -12.35
C GLY A 96 11.61 13.76 -11.21
N PHE A 97 10.37 14.07 -10.81
CA PHE A 97 9.65 13.31 -9.78
C PHE A 97 8.60 12.39 -10.38
N PRO A 98 8.42 11.16 -9.86
CA PRO A 98 7.36 10.29 -10.31
C PRO A 98 5.99 10.81 -9.83
N LYS A 99 5.00 10.79 -10.73
CA LYS A 99 3.68 11.33 -10.46
C LYS A 99 2.80 10.29 -9.74
N PRO A 100 1.92 10.67 -8.79
CA PRO A 100 1.13 9.71 -7.99
C PRO A 100 0.33 8.70 -8.82
N GLY A 101 -0.18 9.12 -9.98
CA GLY A 101 -0.95 8.29 -10.90
C GLY A 101 -0.17 7.12 -11.49
N LEU A 102 1.17 7.13 -11.43
CA LEU A 102 2.00 5.99 -11.78
C LEU A 102 1.87 4.83 -10.78
N PHE A 103 1.44 5.11 -9.55
CA PHE A 103 1.32 4.12 -8.45
C PHE A 103 -0.13 3.80 -8.09
N ASN A 104 -1.08 4.66 -8.50
CA ASN A 104 -2.50 4.46 -8.23
C ASN A 104 -3.14 3.52 -9.26
N SER A 105 -3.97 2.58 -8.79
CA SER A 105 -4.79 1.75 -9.69
C SER A 105 -5.93 2.59 -10.30
N PRO A 106 -6.29 2.38 -11.59
CA PRO A 106 -5.79 1.34 -12.50
C PRO A 106 -4.46 1.66 -13.21
N GLY A 107 -3.98 2.91 -13.14
CA GLY A 107 -2.80 3.42 -13.85
C GLY A 107 -1.52 2.64 -13.60
N ALA A 108 -1.29 2.20 -12.36
CA ALA A 108 -0.15 1.37 -11.98
C ALA A 108 0.03 0.09 -12.81
N LYS A 109 -1.05 -0.42 -13.41
CA LYS A 109 -0.98 -1.60 -14.29
C LYS A 109 -0.46 -1.26 -15.70
N ARG A 110 -0.43 0.02 -16.09
CA ARG A 110 -0.08 0.50 -17.44
C ARG A 110 1.38 0.94 -17.58
N VAL A 111 2.11 1.10 -16.48
CA VAL A 111 3.40 1.80 -16.46
C VAL A 111 4.62 0.87 -16.62
N GLY A 112 4.46 -0.43 -16.39
CA GLY A 112 5.58 -1.37 -16.42
C GLY A 112 6.62 -1.04 -15.34
N LYS A 113 7.91 -1.22 -15.66
CA LYS A 113 9.00 -0.79 -14.76
C LYS A 113 9.10 0.74 -14.76
N ILE A 114 9.16 1.37 -13.59
CA ILE A 114 9.38 2.82 -13.48
C ILE A 114 10.87 3.09 -13.31
N THR A 115 11.39 4.00 -14.12
CA THR A 115 12.73 4.60 -13.96
C THR A 115 12.55 6.10 -13.78
N VAL A 116 13.14 6.69 -12.75
CA VAL A 116 13.10 8.14 -12.54
C VAL A 116 14.37 8.75 -13.14
N ALA A 117 14.21 9.62 -14.13
CA ALA A 117 15.31 10.34 -14.75
C ALA A 117 15.47 11.70 -14.07
N ASP A 118 16.68 11.96 -13.55
CA ASP A 118 17.05 13.31 -13.11
C ASP A 118 17.18 14.22 -14.34
N ILE A 119 16.43 15.33 -14.31
CA ILE A 119 16.41 16.33 -15.37
C ILE A 119 16.98 17.67 -14.90
N GLY A 120 17.66 17.69 -13.74
CA GLY A 120 18.31 18.88 -13.17
C GLY A 120 17.35 19.82 -12.45
N ILE A 121 16.27 19.31 -11.85
CA ILE A 121 15.38 20.13 -11.02
C ILE A 121 16.14 20.55 -9.75
N PRO A 122 16.30 21.86 -9.45
CA PRO A 122 16.95 22.31 -8.24
C PRO A 122 16.27 21.78 -6.97
N ALA A 123 17.06 21.33 -5.99
CA ALA A 123 16.54 20.76 -4.75
C ALA A 123 15.59 21.69 -3.99
N SER A 124 15.80 23.01 -4.06
CA SER A 124 14.93 24.01 -3.42
C SER A 124 13.50 24.01 -3.95
N LEU A 125 13.26 23.56 -5.19
CA LEU A 125 11.90 23.39 -5.72
C LEU A 125 11.25 22.10 -5.23
N ALA A 126 12.04 21.13 -4.80
CA ALA A 126 11.56 19.86 -4.26
C ALA A 126 11.09 19.97 -2.80
N GLU A 127 11.54 20.99 -2.06
CA GLU A 127 11.16 21.23 -0.65
C GLU A 127 9.64 21.39 -0.45
N GLN A 128 8.91 21.79 -1.49
CA GLN A 128 7.45 21.95 -1.45
C GLN A 128 6.68 20.64 -1.69
N VAL A 129 7.36 19.55 -2.04
CA VAL A 129 6.74 18.26 -2.31
C VAL A 129 6.40 17.56 -0.99
N THR A 130 5.11 17.36 -0.73
CA THR A 130 4.60 16.77 0.53
C THR A 130 4.34 15.26 0.45
N LYS A 131 4.64 14.64 -0.69
CA LYS A 131 4.37 13.21 -0.95
C LYS A 131 5.66 12.50 -1.30
N GLU A 132 5.89 11.37 -0.65
CA GLU A 132 7.09 10.57 -0.83
C GLU A 132 6.74 9.15 -1.25
N LEU A 133 7.62 8.54 -2.05
CA LEU A 133 7.57 7.12 -2.37
C LEU A 133 8.49 6.39 -1.39
N ILE A 134 7.93 5.44 -0.64
CA ILE A 134 8.73 4.56 0.22
C ILE A 134 9.55 3.63 -0.69
N ASN A 135 10.87 3.70 -0.55
CA ASN A 135 11.82 2.84 -1.25
C ASN A 135 12.73 2.09 -0.27
N GLU A 136 13.56 1.18 -0.77
CA GLU A 136 14.46 0.36 0.05
C GLU A 136 15.41 1.19 0.92
N GLN A 137 15.98 2.27 0.36
CA GLN A 137 16.90 3.14 1.08
C GLN A 137 16.21 3.86 2.24
N HIS A 138 15.00 4.37 2.02
CA HIS A 138 14.18 4.99 3.05
C HIS A 138 13.90 3.99 4.18
N VAL A 139 13.43 2.78 3.85
CA VAL A 139 13.16 1.75 4.87
C VAL A 139 14.41 1.40 5.67
N LYS A 140 15.56 1.25 5.00
CA LYS A 140 16.84 0.95 5.66
C LYS A 140 17.25 1.99 6.70
N LEU A 141 16.99 3.27 6.43
CA LEU A 141 17.28 4.37 7.37
C LEU A 141 16.33 4.39 8.58
N LEU A 142 15.13 3.83 8.44
CA LEU A 142 14.13 3.78 9.52
C LEU A 142 14.27 2.54 10.42
N LEU A 143 15.04 1.53 10.03
CA LEU A 143 15.21 0.32 10.84
C LEU A 143 15.93 0.65 12.17
N PRO A 144 15.42 0.17 13.32
CA PRO A 144 16.02 0.46 14.61
C PRO A 144 17.37 -0.26 14.78
N GLN A 145 18.29 0.38 15.50
CA GLN A 145 19.57 -0.22 15.89
C GLN A 145 19.35 -1.44 16.80
N ARG A 146 20.29 -2.41 16.73
CA ARG A 146 20.30 -3.62 17.57
C ARG A 146 21.64 -3.72 18.33
N PRO A 147 21.80 -3.00 19.46
CA PRO A 147 23.03 -3.05 20.26
C PRO A 147 23.27 -4.46 20.82
N LEU A 148 24.54 -4.86 20.96
CA LEU A 148 24.92 -6.18 21.50
C LEU A 148 24.49 -6.37 22.96
N GLU A 149 24.53 -5.30 23.76
CA GLU A 149 24.17 -5.32 25.19
C GLU A 149 22.65 -5.16 25.44
N ALA A 150 21.83 -5.25 24.38
CA ALA A 150 20.38 -5.09 24.49
C ALA A 150 19.72 -6.34 25.10
N ASN A 151 18.57 -6.13 25.75
CA ASN A 151 17.72 -7.21 26.26
C ASN A 151 16.29 -7.08 25.72
N LYS A 152 15.42 -8.03 26.08
CA LYS A 152 14.01 -8.04 25.65
C LYS A 152 13.23 -6.76 26.01
N GLY A 153 13.63 -6.02 27.03
CA GLY A 153 13.04 -4.71 27.37
C GLY A 153 13.47 -3.60 26.42
N SER A 154 14.66 -3.69 25.81
CA SER A 154 15.21 -2.67 24.91
C SER A 154 14.41 -2.51 23.61
N PHE A 155 13.66 -3.53 23.20
CA PHE A 155 12.92 -3.57 21.94
C PHE A 155 11.40 -3.43 22.11
N GLY A 156 10.98 -2.91 23.26
CA GLY A 156 9.60 -2.63 23.57
C GLY A 156 8.73 -3.86 23.83
N ARG A 157 7.57 -3.60 24.40
CA ARG A 157 6.59 -4.61 24.80
C ARG A 157 5.25 -4.28 24.12
N VAL A 158 4.73 -5.25 23.38
CA VAL A 158 3.50 -5.10 22.58
C VAL A 158 2.37 -5.88 23.26
N LEU A 159 1.27 -5.19 23.57
CA LEU A 159 0.02 -5.83 23.94
C LEU A 159 -0.86 -5.98 22.69
N VAL A 160 -1.25 -7.19 22.36
CA VAL A 160 -2.13 -7.50 21.24
C VAL A 160 -3.47 -7.97 21.78
N VAL A 161 -4.55 -7.24 21.48
CA VAL A 161 -5.92 -7.61 21.83
C VAL A 161 -6.63 -8.04 20.55
N ALA A 162 -6.67 -9.36 20.31
CA ALA A 162 -7.08 -9.93 19.03
C ALA A 162 -7.70 -11.32 19.19
N GLY A 163 -8.41 -11.72 18.14
CA GLY A 163 -8.97 -13.05 17.97
C GLY A 163 -10.36 -13.24 18.59
N SER A 164 -11.10 -14.13 17.95
CA SER A 164 -12.41 -14.63 18.37
C SER A 164 -12.59 -16.05 17.81
N ILE A 165 -13.69 -16.71 18.16
CA ILE A 165 -13.98 -18.07 17.67
C ILE A 165 -13.91 -18.21 16.15
N ASN A 166 -14.34 -17.18 15.41
CA ASN A 166 -14.36 -17.18 13.95
C ASN A 166 -13.06 -16.66 13.32
N TYR A 167 -12.21 -15.98 14.10
CA TYR A 167 -11.03 -15.26 13.59
C TYR A 167 -9.77 -15.55 14.42
N ILE A 168 -9.57 -16.83 14.78
CA ILE A 168 -8.41 -17.30 15.55
C ILE A 168 -7.09 -16.90 14.86
N GLY A 169 -7.03 -17.00 13.54
CA GLY A 169 -5.85 -16.65 12.73
C GLY A 169 -5.43 -15.18 12.84
N ALA A 170 -6.37 -14.27 13.13
CA ALA A 170 -6.05 -12.84 13.26
C ALA A 170 -5.08 -12.59 14.44
N ALA A 171 -5.32 -13.24 15.57
CA ALA A 171 -4.43 -13.17 16.72
C ALA A 171 -3.04 -13.74 16.40
N TYR A 172 -2.98 -14.89 15.72
CA TYR A 172 -1.72 -15.50 15.28
C TYR A 172 -0.91 -14.57 14.38
N LEU A 173 -1.54 -14.01 13.33
CA LEU A 173 -0.84 -13.16 12.35
C LEU A 173 -0.36 -11.85 12.99
N ALA A 174 -1.18 -11.22 13.83
CA ALA A 174 -0.82 -10.00 14.53
C ALA A 174 0.39 -10.20 15.46
N CYS A 175 0.35 -11.22 16.32
CA CYS A 175 1.45 -11.52 17.23
C CYS A 175 2.72 -11.94 16.47
N SER A 176 2.58 -12.81 15.46
CA SER A 176 3.72 -13.24 14.63
C SER A 176 4.37 -12.07 13.90
N GLY A 177 3.57 -11.12 13.41
CA GLY A 177 4.07 -9.90 12.78
C GLY A 177 4.93 -9.08 13.74
N ALA A 178 4.42 -8.82 14.95
CA ALA A 178 5.15 -8.09 15.99
C ALA A 178 6.47 -8.79 16.38
N LEU A 179 6.46 -10.11 16.56
CA LEU A 179 7.67 -10.88 16.85
C LEU A 179 8.69 -10.82 15.70
N ARG A 180 8.24 -10.98 14.44
CA ARG A 180 9.14 -10.99 13.27
C ARG A 180 9.82 -9.66 13.00
N VAL A 181 9.17 -8.54 13.30
CA VAL A 181 9.82 -7.21 13.21
C VAL A 181 10.71 -6.92 14.43
N GLY A 182 10.76 -7.86 15.38
CA GLY A 182 11.69 -7.91 16.50
C GLY A 182 11.27 -7.08 17.71
N ALA A 183 9.95 -7.04 18.00
CA ALA A 183 9.47 -6.60 19.30
C ALA A 183 10.07 -7.49 20.41
N GLY A 184 10.45 -6.89 21.54
CA GLY A 184 11.16 -7.61 22.59
C GLY A 184 10.28 -8.53 23.43
N LEU A 185 9.02 -8.14 23.66
CA LEU A 185 7.99 -8.99 24.26
C LEU A 185 6.66 -8.76 23.56
N VAL A 186 5.95 -9.84 23.23
CA VAL A 186 4.59 -9.78 22.68
C VAL A 186 3.67 -10.54 23.62
N THR A 187 2.65 -9.87 24.14
CA THR A 187 1.58 -10.49 24.94
C THR A 187 0.29 -10.49 24.16
N LEU A 188 -0.33 -11.66 24.02
CA LEU A 188 -1.67 -11.82 23.46
C LEU A 188 -2.72 -11.80 24.57
N ALA A 189 -3.52 -10.74 24.56
CA ALA A 189 -4.75 -10.64 25.31
C ALA A 189 -5.91 -11.20 24.46
N THR A 190 -6.33 -12.41 24.79
CA THR A 190 -7.43 -13.10 24.11
C THR A 190 -8.24 -13.92 25.11
N VAL A 191 -9.41 -14.39 24.70
CA VAL A 191 -10.26 -15.18 25.60
C VAL A 191 -9.67 -16.56 25.87
N THR A 192 -9.85 -17.05 27.09
CA THR A 192 -9.25 -18.31 27.58
C THR A 192 -9.55 -19.50 26.68
N SER A 193 -10.73 -19.58 26.07
CA SER A 193 -11.09 -20.70 25.18
C SER A 193 -10.23 -20.79 23.91
N LEU A 194 -9.58 -19.71 23.48
CA LEU A 194 -8.72 -19.70 22.29
C LEU A 194 -7.24 -19.97 22.64
N GLN A 195 -6.85 -19.86 23.90
CA GLN A 195 -5.46 -19.98 24.32
C GLN A 195 -4.84 -21.33 23.91
N PRO A 196 -5.47 -22.51 24.08
CA PRO A 196 -4.83 -23.78 23.76
C PRO A 196 -4.45 -23.92 22.28
N ILE A 197 -5.34 -23.54 21.37
CA ILE A 197 -5.07 -23.62 19.93
C ILE A 197 -4.02 -22.58 19.51
N LEU A 198 -3.99 -21.41 20.14
CA LEU A 198 -3.00 -20.38 19.85
C LEU A 198 -1.63 -20.74 20.43
N ALA A 199 -1.57 -21.32 21.62
CA ALA A 199 -0.33 -21.77 22.27
C ALA A 199 0.38 -22.87 21.48
N SER A 200 -0.36 -23.63 20.67
CA SER A 200 0.24 -24.59 19.74
C SER A 200 1.04 -23.95 18.60
N LYS A 201 0.81 -22.66 18.32
CA LYS A 201 1.46 -21.91 17.22
C LYS A 201 2.28 -20.70 17.66
N LEU A 202 2.03 -20.18 18.86
CA LEU A 202 2.64 -18.97 19.40
C LEU A 202 3.36 -19.31 20.72
N THR A 203 4.43 -20.08 20.62
CA THR A 203 5.16 -20.58 21.81
C THR A 203 5.92 -19.50 22.57
N GLU A 204 6.33 -18.44 21.87
CA GLU A 204 7.13 -17.33 22.40
C GLU A 204 6.26 -16.20 22.96
N VAL A 205 4.99 -16.16 22.58
CA VAL A 205 4.03 -15.13 23.01
C VAL A 205 3.57 -15.45 24.43
N THR A 206 3.54 -14.42 25.28
CA THR A 206 2.91 -14.52 26.60
C THR A 206 1.41 -14.24 26.50
N TYR A 207 0.63 -14.73 27.45
CA TYR A 207 -0.83 -14.64 27.38
C TYR A 207 -1.40 -13.82 28.52
N LEU A 208 -2.38 -12.98 28.19
CA LEU A 208 -3.27 -12.31 29.14
C LEU A 208 -4.69 -12.85 28.91
N PRO A 209 -5.12 -13.90 29.64
CA PRO A 209 -6.44 -14.48 29.46
C PRO A 209 -7.54 -13.47 29.80
N LEU A 210 -8.45 -13.23 28.86
CA LEU A 210 -9.56 -12.30 29.03
C LEU A 210 -10.87 -13.03 29.35
N PRO A 211 -11.75 -12.42 30.17
CA PRO A 211 -13.08 -12.95 30.42
C PRO A 211 -13.88 -12.97 29.12
N GLN A 212 -14.68 -14.02 28.97
CA GLN A 212 -15.47 -14.27 27.78
C GLN A 212 -16.97 -14.23 28.12
N SER A 213 -17.75 -13.62 27.24
CA SER A 213 -19.22 -13.60 27.37
C SER A 213 -19.85 -14.90 26.87
N HIS A 214 -19.22 -15.51 25.86
CA HIS A 214 -19.50 -16.81 25.29
C HIS A 214 -18.15 -17.40 24.84
N PRO A 215 -18.03 -18.73 24.61
CA PRO A 215 -16.81 -19.33 24.10
C PRO A 215 -16.27 -18.59 22.87
N GLY A 216 -15.03 -18.10 22.96
CA GLY A 216 -14.37 -17.36 21.89
C GLY A 216 -14.88 -15.94 21.64
N ILE A 217 -15.69 -15.36 22.54
CA ILE A 217 -16.19 -13.98 22.44
C ILE A 217 -15.83 -13.18 23.71
N VAL A 218 -15.01 -12.14 23.55
CA VAL A 218 -14.58 -11.27 24.65
C VAL A 218 -15.75 -10.60 25.37
N SER A 219 -15.67 -10.54 26.70
CA SER A 219 -16.63 -9.83 27.55
C SER A 219 -16.27 -8.35 27.67
N PRO A 220 -17.24 -7.42 27.77
CA PRO A 220 -16.96 -6.02 28.03
C PRO A 220 -16.19 -5.78 29.34
N ALA A 221 -16.35 -6.67 30.33
CA ALA A 221 -15.62 -6.61 31.60
C ALA A 221 -14.10 -6.73 31.42
N ALA A 222 -13.63 -7.33 30.31
CA ALA A 222 -12.21 -7.44 29.98
C ALA A 222 -11.53 -6.06 29.84
N ALA A 223 -12.28 -4.99 29.52
CA ALA A 223 -11.71 -3.66 29.36
C ALA A 223 -10.99 -3.18 30.63
N LYS A 224 -11.51 -3.52 31.81
CA LYS A 224 -10.87 -3.17 33.09
C LYS A 224 -9.51 -3.85 33.24
N LEU A 225 -9.40 -5.13 32.86
CA LEU A 225 -8.13 -5.87 32.91
C LEU A 225 -7.10 -5.29 31.95
N ILE A 226 -7.52 -4.96 30.72
CA ILE A 226 -6.63 -4.28 29.76
C ILE A 226 -6.08 -3.00 30.37
N HIS A 227 -6.93 -2.15 30.96
CA HIS A 227 -6.52 -0.90 31.59
C HIS A 227 -5.57 -1.07 32.78
N GLN A 228 -5.71 -2.15 33.55
CA GLN A 228 -4.81 -2.47 34.66
C GLN A 228 -3.42 -2.89 34.19
N GLU A 229 -3.32 -3.41 32.97
CA GLU A 229 -2.09 -3.97 32.41
C GLU A 229 -1.34 -2.97 31.51
N LEU A 230 -1.97 -1.87 31.07
CA LEU A 230 -1.39 -0.94 30.08
C LEU A 230 0.01 -0.47 30.46
N ASP A 231 0.25 -0.09 31.72
CA ASP A 231 1.53 0.46 32.17
C ASP A 231 2.73 -0.51 32.01
N HIS A 232 2.48 -1.79 31.74
CA HIS A 232 3.52 -2.78 31.47
C HIS A 232 3.99 -2.84 30.01
N TYR A 233 3.31 -2.12 29.10
CA TYR A 233 3.54 -2.17 27.65
C TYR A 233 3.94 -0.82 27.07
N ASN A 234 4.43 -0.83 25.83
CA ASN A 234 4.78 0.38 25.09
C ASN A 234 3.80 0.70 23.96
N VAL A 235 3.06 -0.30 23.48
CA VAL A 235 2.08 -0.14 22.40
C VAL A 235 0.96 -1.15 22.56
N LEU A 236 -0.26 -0.72 22.25
CA LEU A 236 -1.45 -1.55 22.21
C LEU A 236 -1.92 -1.70 20.75
N LEU A 237 -2.09 -2.94 20.30
CA LEU A 237 -2.88 -3.28 19.11
C LEU A 237 -4.26 -3.77 19.55
N LEU A 238 -5.32 -3.17 19.01
CA LEU A 238 -6.71 -3.56 19.31
C LEU A 238 -7.50 -3.74 18.01
N GLY A 239 -8.20 -4.88 17.91
CA GLY A 239 -9.30 -5.03 16.95
C GLY A 239 -9.19 -6.16 15.94
N CYS A 240 -8.00 -6.75 15.73
CA CYS A 240 -7.84 -7.81 14.74
C CYS A 240 -8.70 -9.04 15.09
N GLY A 241 -9.82 -9.24 14.39
CA GLY A 241 -10.67 -10.43 14.51
C GLY A 241 -11.43 -10.56 15.83
N LEU A 242 -11.77 -9.46 16.49
CA LEU A 242 -12.63 -9.48 17.69
C LEU A 242 -14.11 -9.77 17.36
N GLY A 243 -14.50 -9.55 16.10
CA GLY A 243 -15.86 -9.64 15.59
C GLY A 243 -16.72 -8.40 15.91
N GLN A 244 -17.91 -8.37 15.31
CA GLN A 244 -18.87 -7.26 15.40
C GLN A 244 -20.11 -7.59 16.25
N ASN A 245 -20.02 -8.56 17.16
CA ASN A 245 -21.12 -8.83 18.08
C ASN A 245 -21.18 -7.73 19.17
N GLN A 246 -22.34 -7.60 19.81
CA GLN A 246 -22.59 -6.55 20.83
C GLN A 246 -21.63 -6.62 22.03
N SER A 247 -21.09 -7.80 22.34
CA SER A 247 -20.11 -7.98 23.40
C SER A 247 -18.77 -7.36 23.02
N ALA A 248 -18.25 -7.72 21.84
CA ALA A 248 -17.00 -7.21 21.29
C ALA A 248 -17.04 -5.69 21.05
N ILE A 249 -18.12 -5.17 20.46
CA ILE A 249 -18.32 -3.73 20.24
C ILE A 249 -18.28 -2.98 21.59
N ARG A 250 -18.99 -3.49 22.60
CA ARG A 250 -18.99 -2.87 23.94
C ARG A 250 -17.63 -2.97 24.61
N PHE A 251 -16.91 -4.08 24.44
CA PHE A 251 -15.54 -4.22 24.91
C PHE A 251 -14.62 -3.16 24.27
N ILE A 252 -14.60 -3.04 22.95
CA ILE A 252 -13.80 -2.04 22.22
C ILE A 252 -14.12 -0.62 22.71
N LYS A 253 -15.40 -0.24 22.73
CA LYS A 253 -15.83 1.08 23.22
C LYS A 253 -15.44 1.32 24.67
N SER A 254 -15.51 0.29 25.51
CA SER A 254 -15.15 0.40 26.92
C SER A 254 -13.64 0.58 27.10
N THR A 255 -12.84 -0.15 26.33
CA THR A 255 -11.38 -0.05 26.32
C THR A 255 -10.92 1.32 25.82
N LEU A 256 -11.56 1.88 24.78
CA LEU A 256 -11.13 3.14 24.17
C LEU A 256 -11.66 4.39 24.89
N PHE A 257 -12.91 4.39 25.36
CA PHE A 257 -13.62 5.64 25.70
C PHE A 257 -14.19 5.71 27.11
N ARG A 258 -14.51 4.57 27.76
CA ARG A 258 -15.31 4.60 29.00
C ARG A 258 -14.49 4.65 30.28
N LEU A 259 -13.23 4.25 30.22
CA LEU A 259 -12.35 4.23 31.37
C LEU A 259 -11.42 5.45 31.31
N LYS A 260 -10.11 5.25 31.43
CA LYS A 260 -9.13 6.31 31.22
C LYS A 260 -8.74 6.35 29.74
N PRO A 261 -8.27 7.48 29.21
CA PRO A 261 -7.60 7.49 27.91
C PRO A 261 -6.46 6.48 27.90
N VAL A 262 -6.31 5.74 26.80
CA VAL A 262 -5.15 4.86 26.61
C VAL A 262 -3.91 5.75 26.51
N SER A 263 -2.99 5.63 27.46
CA SER A 263 -1.79 6.47 27.61
C SER A 263 -0.64 6.08 26.67
N LEU A 264 -0.78 4.95 25.97
CA LEU A 264 0.22 4.40 25.07
C LEU A 264 -0.14 4.65 23.60
N PRO A 265 0.87 4.66 22.70
CA PRO A 265 0.65 4.49 21.27
C PRO A 265 -0.32 3.33 20.98
N LEU A 266 -1.28 3.60 20.10
CA LEU A 266 -2.41 2.72 19.82
C LEU A 266 -2.49 2.42 18.33
N VAL A 267 -2.53 1.13 17.99
CA VAL A 267 -2.82 0.64 16.64
C VAL A 267 -4.22 0.06 16.64
N LEU A 268 -5.11 0.65 15.85
CA LEU A 268 -6.48 0.20 15.69
C LEU A 268 -6.64 -0.41 14.31
N ASP A 269 -7.12 -1.64 14.28
CA ASP A 269 -7.28 -2.38 13.04
C ASP A 269 -8.62 -3.14 13.01
N ALA A 270 -9.08 -3.47 11.80
CA ALA A 270 -10.23 -4.30 11.52
C ALA A 270 -11.47 -3.97 12.37
N ASP A 271 -11.85 -4.84 13.31
CA ASP A 271 -13.08 -4.69 14.07
C ASP A 271 -13.10 -3.46 14.99
N ALA A 272 -11.92 -2.96 15.39
CA ALA A 272 -11.81 -1.69 16.09
C ALA A 272 -12.17 -0.52 15.16
N LEU A 273 -11.61 -0.48 13.95
CA LEU A 273 -11.93 0.55 12.95
C LEU A 273 -13.42 0.49 12.55
N ASN A 274 -13.98 -0.71 12.36
CA ASN A 274 -15.41 -0.87 12.09
C ASN A 274 -16.28 -0.33 13.24
N THR A 275 -15.89 -0.59 14.49
CA THR A 275 -16.59 -0.07 15.67
C THR A 275 -16.48 1.46 15.75
N LEU A 276 -15.30 2.01 15.45
CA LEU A 276 -15.05 3.44 15.41
C LEU A 276 -15.88 4.12 14.32
N ALA A 277 -15.91 3.59 13.09
CA ALA A 277 -16.71 4.15 11.99
C ALA A 277 -18.20 4.30 12.33
N GLN A 278 -18.72 3.52 13.29
CA GLN A 278 -20.10 3.58 13.79
C GLN A 278 -20.26 4.33 15.11
N THR A 279 -19.17 4.86 15.67
CA THR A 279 -19.19 5.68 16.87
C THR A 279 -19.33 7.14 16.44
N PRO A 280 -20.32 7.89 16.92
CA PRO A 280 -20.39 9.33 16.61
C PRO A 280 -19.29 10.09 17.35
N ASN A 281 -18.64 11.04 16.67
CA ASN A 281 -17.71 12.02 17.27
C ASN A 281 -16.56 11.40 18.09
N TRP A 282 -15.98 10.28 17.63
CA TRP A 282 -14.73 9.74 18.20
C TRP A 282 -13.49 10.43 17.61
#